data_AF-A0A7W3MYE8-F1
#
_entry.id   AF-A0A7W3MYE8-F1
#
_cell.length_a   1.000
_cell.length_b   1.000
_cell.length_c   1.000
_cell.angle_alpha   90.00
_cell.angle_beta   90.00
_cell.angle_gamma   90.00
#
_symmetry.space_group_name_H-M   'P 1'
#
loop_
_entity.id
_entity.type
_entity.pdbx_description
1 polymer ?
#
loop_
_entity_poly.entity_id
_entity_poly.type
_entity_poly.pdbx_seq_one_letter_code
_entity_poly.pdbx_strand_id
1 'polypeptide(L)'
;MTGEGVIGKITAEFLSVQPDDWLVRFYGFLQQNQALWRAPRWRGDPPGPARMKPIIRLEDGSHVRPFDAADKPNAYLPGSTGTRFPTVRRSIAAAPEAKQFLEALGLTEPDVVAEVMEYVIPRYHDTTPDQLDPEQHTEDLNLISKALSKASGRRREQLTITLQRTPFVISRNAATNRTGLRTPADTYMGTPELQLFFEGNPDAWLADDLYRPWLPVLQELGLQDRVRVTAKKPDWRNHVILIHGWGLHERGLNGFDPHAQIDGLEYALRHPTLTRSAYVWNNLLIPNSHLIAGIIEKSSRKDFSDPELKAATSQIGAIAKRERWLPNAHGGFRSPSELRLDDLPQSFTRDHVLAKALGMIQPVLEEASRELGIPAEILRALKDHPDLLEKLDQEIRARAQADRNDHGEDPKPSADDVDFAKELSVVFDRPGRPPGHEGGEVPSTGSGQVGNPAFRRERIKEGIAADREAEPPAHERFRRVPRRTWEAKDGAVKHFLLEQYGGRCQICDDVFPKYDGTPYFEGLYLVSRLRGRWLNRPGNVLCLCATCCAKFQYGAIDGQDVTEQIRKWRTAREGGGPAVISLTLCGEAVQLRFTEKHLLELQEIINSAPGSADGDTTDA
;
A
#
# COMPACT_ATOMS: atom_id res chain seq x y z
N MET A 1 -19.85 -54.53 51.10
CA MET A 1 -19.31 -53.18 51.42
C MET A 1 -19.74 -52.28 50.27
N THR A 2 -20.49 -51.19 50.51
CA THR A 2 -20.93 -50.28 49.45
C THR A 2 -19.76 -49.44 48.94
N GLY A 3 -19.82 -48.95 47.69
CA GLY A 3 -18.76 -48.09 47.14
C GLY A 3 -18.49 -46.84 47.99
N GLU A 4 -19.53 -46.24 48.56
CA GLU A 4 -19.38 -45.11 49.50
C GLU A 4 -18.65 -45.49 50.79
N GLY A 5 -18.88 -46.70 51.31
CA GLY A 5 -18.17 -47.22 52.49
C GLY A 5 -16.67 -47.43 52.22
N VAL A 6 -16.29 -47.73 50.97
CA VAL A 6 -14.89 -47.79 50.54
C VAL A 6 -14.29 -46.39 50.53
N ILE A 7 -14.93 -45.42 49.86
CA ILE A 7 -14.44 -44.03 49.76
C ILE A 7 -14.35 -43.34 51.14
N GLY A 8 -15.29 -43.62 52.03
CA GLY A 8 -15.31 -43.06 53.38
C GLY A 8 -14.04 -43.39 54.18
N LYS A 9 -13.48 -44.59 53.98
CA LYS A 9 -12.27 -45.09 54.66
C LYS A 9 -10.96 -44.68 53.98
N ILE A 10 -11.01 -44.12 52.78
CA ILE A 10 -9.81 -43.66 52.09
C ILE A 10 -9.29 -42.37 52.74
N THR A 11 -8.00 -42.37 53.08
CA THR A 11 -7.25 -41.22 53.61
C THR A 11 -6.01 -40.95 52.76
N ALA A 12 -5.41 -39.77 52.88
CA ALA A 12 -4.20 -39.42 52.14
C ALA A 12 -3.03 -40.35 52.52
N GLU A 13 -2.92 -40.70 53.81
CA GLU A 13 -1.88 -41.58 54.35
C GLU A 13 -2.02 -42.98 53.74
N PHE A 14 -3.23 -43.53 53.70
CA PHE A 14 -3.49 -44.82 53.08
C PHE A 14 -3.13 -44.83 51.59
N LEU A 15 -3.49 -43.78 50.85
CA LEU A 15 -3.21 -43.68 49.42
C LEU A 15 -1.72 -43.50 49.13
N SER A 16 -0.99 -42.74 49.97
CA SER A 16 0.43 -42.44 49.76
C SER A 16 1.33 -43.68 49.72
N VAL A 17 0.97 -44.73 50.47
CA VAL A 17 1.75 -45.98 50.54
C VAL A 17 1.38 -47.00 49.46
N GLN A 18 0.29 -46.79 48.71
CA GLN A 18 -0.12 -47.73 47.66
C GLN A 18 0.77 -47.61 46.40
N PRO A 19 1.04 -48.72 45.69
CA PRO A 19 1.73 -48.68 44.40
C PRO A 19 0.83 -48.11 43.30
N ASP A 20 1.43 -47.65 42.20
CA ASP A 20 0.68 -47.04 41.09
C ASP A 20 -0.33 -48.01 40.46
N ASP A 21 0.00 -49.30 40.34
CA ASP A 21 -0.93 -50.34 39.85
C ASP A 21 -2.18 -50.51 40.71
N TRP A 22 -2.08 -50.18 42.00
CA TRP A 22 -3.24 -50.14 42.88
C TRP A 22 -4.13 -48.93 42.55
N LEU A 23 -3.53 -47.76 42.34
CA LEU A 23 -4.26 -46.55 41.96
C LEU A 23 -4.93 -46.67 40.58
N VAL A 24 -4.27 -47.32 39.61
CA VAL A 24 -4.87 -47.62 38.30
C VAL A 24 -6.15 -48.44 38.45
N ARG A 25 -6.10 -49.52 39.25
CA ARG A 25 -7.29 -50.34 39.55
C ARG A 25 -8.35 -49.58 40.32
N PHE A 26 -7.94 -48.73 41.25
CA PHE A 26 -8.86 -47.87 42.01
C PHE A 26 -9.58 -46.86 41.11
N TYR A 27 -8.89 -46.23 40.15
CA TYR A 27 -9.51 -45.34 39.17
C TYR A 27 -10.44 -46.10 38.22
N GLY A 28 -10.08 -47.32 37.80
CA GLY A 28 -10.99 -48.20 37.05
C GLY A 28 -12.26 -48.53 37.83
N PHE A 29 -12.15 -48.80 39.14
CA PHE A 29 -13.30 -48.96 40.02
C PHE A 29 -14.15 -47.69 40.10
N LEU A 30 -13.54 -46.52 40.26
CA LEU A 30 -14.25 -45.24 40.28
C LEU A 30 -15.00 -45.02 38.97
N GLN A 31 -14.39 -45.29 37.82
CA GLN A 31 -15.01 -45.08 36.52
C GLN A 31 -16.33 -45.84 36.36
N GLN A 32 -16.41 -47.07 36.87
CA GLN A 32 -17.62 -47.89 36.83
C GLN A 32 -18.71 -47.40 37.81
N ASN A 33 -18.37 -46.53 38.76
CA ASN A 33 -19.23 -46.10 39.85
C ASN A 33 -19.41 -44.56 39.86
N GLN A 34 -20.04 -44.02 38.82
CA GLN A 34 -20.19 -42.56 38.61
C GLN A 34 -20.79 -41.79 39.81
N ALA A 35 -21.65 -42.42 40.60
CA ALA A 35 -22.22 -41.81 41.81
C ALA A 35 -21.15 -41.34 42.81
N LEU A 36 -19.98 -41.98 42.83
CA LEU A 36 -18.89 -41.66 43.76
C LEU A 36 -18.13 -40.38 43.40
N TRP A 37 -18.18 -39.92 42.15
CA TRP A 37 -17.36 -38.79 41.68
C TRP A 37 -18.13 -37.79 40.80
N ARG A 38 -19.45 -37.95 40.65
CA ARG A 38 -20.31 -37.01 39.92
C ARG A 38 -20.17 -35.56 40.44
N ALA A 39 -20.24 -34.61 39.51
CA ALA A 39 -20.38 -33.20 39.86
C ALA A 39 -21.74 -32.91 40.53
N PRO A 40 -21.83 -31.83 41.33
CA PRO A 40 -23.11 -31.28 41.78
C PRO A 40 -24.00 -30.95 40.58
N ARG A 41 -25.28 -31.33 40.62
CA ARG A 41 -26.23 -31.06 39.54
C ARG A 41 -26.90 -29.69 39.68
N TRP A 42 -26.95 -29.14 40.88
CA TRP A 42 -27.50 -27.82 41.19
C TRP A 42 -26.84 -27.24 42.45
N ARG A 43 -27.04 -25.94 42.69
CA ARG A 43 -26.53 -25.25 43.88
C ARG A 43 -27.10 -25.90 45.15
N GLY A 44 -26.25 -26.54 45.96
CA GLY A 44 -26.63 -27.25 47.19
C GLY A 44 -26.67 -28.77 47.09
N ASP A 45 -26.52 -29.37 45.90
CA ASP A 45 -26.33 -30.83 45.74
C ASP A 45 -24.90 -31.21 46.19
N PRO A 46 -24.74 -32.17 47.13
CA PRO A 46 -23.40 -32.60 47.53
C PRO A 46 -22.69 -33.32 46.35
N PRO A 47 -21.42 -33.00 46.07
CA PRO A 47 -20.65 -33.73 45.08
C PRO A 47 -20.45 -35.18 45.51
N GLY A 48 -20.14 -36.06 44.55
CA GLY A 48 -19.73 -37.43 44.87
C GLY A 48 -18.56 -37.44 45.88
N PRO A 49 -18.55 -38.35 46.88
CA PRO A 49 -17.60 -38.32 48.00
C PRO A 49 -16.13 -38.36 47.58
N ALA A 50 -15.82 -38.94 46.41
CA ALA A 50 -14.46 -39.02 45.88
C ALA A 50 -13.92 -37.63 45.44
N ARG A 51 -14.78 -36.69 45.03
CA ARG A 51 -14.37 -35.30 44.72
C ARG A 51 -13.87 -34.52 45.95
N MET A 52 -14.27 -34.95 47.15
CA MET A 52 -13.90 -34.30 48.41
C MET A 52 -12.65 -34.90 49.07
N LYS A 53 -12.11 -35.98 48.49
CA LYS A 53 -10.96 -36.73 49.01
C LYS A 53 -9.72 -36.49 48.14
N PRO A 54 -8.50 -36.54 48.71
CA PRO A 54 -7.26 -36.32 47.97
C PRO A 54 -6.89 -37.56 47.12
N ILE A 55 -7.75 -37.92 46.18
CA ILE A 55 -7.64 -39.17 45.42
C ILE A 55 -6.64 -39.09 44.27
N ILE A 56 -6.23 -37.89 43.85
CA ILE A 56 -5.35 -37.71 42.69
C ILE A 56 -3.89 -37.71 43.13
N ARG A 57 -3.12 -38.70 42.69
CA ARG A 57 -1.66 -38.74 42.88
C ARG A 57 -0.93 -37.88 41.84
N LEU A 58 -0.10 -36.97 42.32
CA LEU A 58 0.77 -36.12 41.52
C LEU A 58 2.10 -36.81 41.18
N GLU A 59 2.86 -36.24 40.25
CA GLU A 59 4.18 -36.76 39.84
C GLU A 59 5.18 -36.85 41.01
N ASP A 60 5.10 -35.91 41.96
CA ASP A 60 5.92 -35.91 43.19
C ASP A 60 5.48 -36.94 44.25
N GLY A 61 4.43 -37.72 43.98
CA GLY A 61 3.87 -38.73 44.86
C GLY A 61 2.87 -38.19 45.89
N SER A 62 2.70 -36.87 46.00
CA SER A 62 1.69 -36.26 46.87
C SER A 62 0.28 -36.45 46.32
N HIS A 63 -0.72 -36.19 47.15
CA HIS A 63 -2.13 -36.47 46.86
C HIS A 63 -2.98 -35.23 47.04
N VAL A 64 -3.77 -34.89 46.01
CA VAL A 64 -4.64 -33.71 45.99
C VAL A 64 -6.08 -34.07 45.67
N ARG A 65 -7.01 -33.20 46.09
CA ARG A 65 -8.42 -33.30 45.68
C ARG A 65 -8.53 -32.98 44.19
N PRO A 66 -9.45 -33.60 43.43
CA PRO A 66 -9.58 -33.30 42.00
C PRO A 66 -9.79 -31.80 41.69
N PHE A 67 -10.66 -31.13 42.46
CA PHE A 67 -11.04 -29.74 42.24
C PHE A 67 -11.01 -28.94 43.55
N ASP A 68 -10.86 -27.63 43.44
CA ASP A 68 -11.01 -26.68 44.54
C ASP A 68 -12.50 -26.32 44.80
N ALA A 69 -12.74 -25.35 45.68
CA ALA A 69 -14.10 -24.91 46.01
C ALA A 69 -14.82 -24.15 44.87
N ALA A 70 -14.07 -23.67 43.87
CA ALA A 70 -14.59 -23.01 42.68
C ALA A 70 -14.69 -23.96 41.46
N ASP A 71 -14.50 -25.26 41.68
CA ASP A 71 -14.46 -26.31 40.64
C ASP A 71 -13.28 -26.16 39.65
N LYS A 72 -12.21 -25.42 40.03
CA LYS A 72 -10.94 -25.38 39.28
C LYS A 72 -10.14 -26.66 39.58
N PRO A 73 -9.55 -27.33 38.57
CA PRO A 73 -8.70 -28.51 38.80
C PRO A 73 -7.48 -28.19 39.67
N ASN A 74 -7.18 -29.04 40.67
CA ASN A 74 -5.91 -28.97 41.42
C ASN A 74 -4.80 -29.82 40.77
N ALA A 75 -5.14 -30.63 39.77
CA ALA A 75 -4.22 -31.49 39.03
C ALA A 75 -4.64 -31.54 37.56
N TYR A 76 -3.67 -31.70 36.67
CA TYR A 76 -3.88 -31.77 35.22
C TYR A 76 -3.33 -33.08 34.66
N LEU A 77 -3.78 -33.49 33.48
CA LEU A 77 -3.20 -34.63 32.78
C LEU A 77 -1.78 -34.29 32.29
N PRO A 78 -0.80 -35.18 32.43
CA PRO A 78 0.54 -34.93 31.94
C PRO A 78 0.56 -34.91 30.41
N GLY A 79 1.02 -33.81 29.83
CA GLY A 79 1.24 -33.69 28.39
C GLY A 79 2.58 -34.26 27.93
N SER A 80 2.83 -34.18 26.62
CA SER A 80 4.11 -34.56 26.01
C SER A 80 5.28 -33.67 26.44
N THR A 81 5.00 -32.45 26.91
CA THR A 81 5.99 -31.49 27.44
C THR A 81 5.86 -31.31 28.95
N GLY A 82 6.94 -30.90 29.61
CA GLY A 82 6.89 -30.45 31.01
C GLY A 82 5.94 -29.26 31.18
N THR A 83 5.37 -29.14 32.38
CA THR A 83 4.51 -28.02 32.81
C THR A 83 4.82 -27.69 34.25
N ARG A 84 4.58 -26.43 34.64
CA ARG A 84 4.69 -25.98 36.03
C ARG A 84 3.42 -26.25 36.85
N PHE A 85 2.33 -26.65 36.20
CA PHE A 85 1.13 -27.09 36.93
C PHE A 85 1.30 -28.49 37.53
N PRO A 86 0.67 -28.78 38.68
CA PRO A 86 0.65 -30.14 39.23
C PRO A 86 0.00 -31.10 38.24
N THR A 87 0.71 -32.15 37.82
CA THR A 87 0.17 -33.18 36.93
C THR A 87 -0.02 -34.50 37.63
N VAL A 88 -1.02 -35.26 37.20
CA VAL A 88 -1.19 -36.66 37.56
C VAL A 88 0.07 -37.44 37.18
N ARG A 89 0.51 -38.35 38.05
CA ARG A 89 1.69 -39.17 37.81
C ARG A 89 1.64 -39.87 36.44
N ARG A 90 2.69 -39.74 35.63
CA ARG A 90 2.75 -40.22 34.23
C ARG A 90 2.45 -41.71 34.10
N SER A 91 3.01 -42.53 34.99
CA SER A 91 2.77 -43.98 35.04
C SER A 91 1.27 -44.33 35.18
N ILE A 92 0.53 -43.54 35.96
CA ILE A 92 -0.91 -43.74 36.20
C ILE A 92 -1.71 -43.19 35.02
N ALA A 93 -1.41 -41.98 34.56
CA ALA A 93 -2.14 -41.35 33.46
C ALA A 93 -1.95 -42.07 32.11
N ALA A 94 -0.88 -42.85 31.94
CA ALA A 94 -0.64 -43.67 30.76
C ALA A 94 -1.49 -44.95 30.73
N ALA A 95 -2.01 -45.43 31.87
CA ALA A 95 -2.84 -46.62 31.92
C ALA A 95 -4.26 -46.33 31.37
N PRO A 96 -4.78 -47.12 30.41
CA PRO A 96 -6.05 -46.81 29.74
C PRO A 96 -7.25 -46.63 30.68
N GLU A 97 -7.38 -47.48 31.69
CA GLU A 97 -8.49 -47.47 32.64
C GLU A 97 -8.46 -46.23 33.55
N ALA A 98 -7.25 -45.85 33.98
CA ALA A 98 -7.03 -44.64 34.76
C ALA A 98 -7.26 -43.38 33.92
N LYS A 99 -6.76 -43.35 32.69
CA LYS A 99 -6.94 -42.24 31.75
C LYS A 99 -8.42 -41.96 31.50
N GLN A 100 -9.21 -43.02 31.24
CA GLN A 100 -10.64 -42.90 30.99
C GLN A 100 -11.37 -42.27 32.19
N PHE A 101 -11.00 -42.65 33.41
CA PHE A 101 -11.53 -42.04 34.62
C PHE A 101 -11.16 -40.56 34.74
N LEU A 102 -9.88 -40.22 34.56
CA LEU A 102 -9.38 -38.85 34.77
C LEU A 102 -9.97 -37.88 33.74
N GLU A 103 -10.12 -38.31 32.48
CA GLU A 103 -10.82 -37.54 31.45
C GLU A 103 -12.31 -37.39 31.77
N ALA A 104 -12.99 -38.47 32.17
CA ALA A 104 -14.40 -38.43 32.54
C ALA A 104 -14.67 -37.59 33.80
N LEU A 105 -13.71 -37.53 34.72
CA LEU A 105 -13.75 -36.67 35.91
C LEU A 105 -13.72 -35.19 35.54
N GLY A 106 -13.15 -34.85 34.38
CA GLY A 106 -13.00 -33.49 33.84
C GLY A 106 -11.57 -32.95 33.90
N LEU A 107 -10.57 -33.78 34.19
CA LEU A 107 -9.17 -33.35 34.15
C LEU A 107 -8.71 -33.30 32.69
N THR A 108 -7.95 -32.25 32.37
CA THR A 108 -7.43 -31.97 31.02
C THR A 108 -5.94 -31.69 31.11
N GLU A 109 -5.25 -31.65 29.97
CA GLU A 109 -3.87 -31.14 29.94
C GLU A 109 -3.85 -29.65 30.36
N PRO A 110 -2.76 -29.18 30.99
CA PRO A 110 -2.63 -27.79 31.36
C PRO A 110 -2.78 -26.88 30.16
N ASP A 111 -3.57 -25.81 30.33
CA ASP A 111 -3.64 -24.78 29.33
C ASP A 111 -2.34 -23.98 29.33
N VAL A 112 -1.62 -24.05 28.20
CA VAL A 112 -0.35 -23.34 27.99
C VAL A 112 -0.52 -21.83 28.18
N VAL A 113 -1.70 -21.26 27.85
CA VAL A 113 -1.97 -19.83 28.08
C VAL A 113 -2.07 -19.54 29.58
N ALA A 114 -2.82 -20.34 30.33
CA ALA A 114 -2.89 -20.23 31.79
C ALA A 114 -1.50 -20.37 32.42
N GLU A 115 -0.63 -21.22 31.89
CA GLU A 115 0.73 -21.40 32.40
C GLU A 115 1.58 -20.12 32.25
N VAL A 116 1.49 -19.47 31.09
CA VAL A 116 2.15 -18.18 30.88
C VAL A 116 1.58 -17.10 31.81
N MET A 117 0.25 -17.05 31.96
CA MET A 117 -0.41 -16.05 32.80
C MET A 117 -0.12 -16.22 34.29
N GLU A 118 -0.10 -17.46 34.80
CA GLU A 118 0.05 -17.76 36.23
C GLU A 118 1.51 -17.89 36.68
N TYR A 119 2.43 -18.32 35.81
CA TYR A 119 3.82 -18.58 36.21
C TYR A 119 4.86 -17.74 35.47
N VAL A 120 4.66 -17.39 34.20
CA VAL A 120 5.67 -16.65 33.43
C VAL A 120 5.57 -15.16 33.70
N ILE A 121 4.43 -14.56 33.38
CA ILE A 121 4.21 -13.11 33.46
C ILE A 121 4.49 -12.54 34.87
N PRO A 122 4.07 -13.19 35.98
CA PRO A 122 4.35 -12.69 37.32
C PRO A 122 5.84 -12.54 37.65
N ARG A 123 6.72 -13.35 37.06
CA ARG A 123 8.17 -13.24 37.30
C ARG A 123 8.77 -11.94 36.80
N TYR A 124 8.13 -11.23 35.89
CA TYR A 124 8.67 -10.01 35.29
C TYR A 124 8.16 -8.72 35.96
N HIS A 125 7.25 -8.81 36.95
CA HIS A 125 6.61 -7.62 37.54
C HIS A 125 7.54 -6.80 38.45
N ASP A 126 8.50 -7.42 39.15
CA ASP A 126 9.40 -6.77 40.11
C ASP A 126 10.86 -7.27 40.00
N THR A 127 11.25 -7.70 38.82
CA THR A 127 12.57 -8.32 38.58
C THR A 127 13.45 -7.42 37.74
N THR A 128 14.76 -7.48 37.95
CA THR A 128 15.75 -6.81 37.10
C THR A 128 16.49 -7.81 36.20
N PRO A 129 17.08 -7.37 35.06
CA PRO A 129 17.76 -8.29 34.15
C PRO A 129 18.86 -9.15 34.80
N ASP A 130 19.55 -8.61 35.81
CA ASP A 130 20.61 -9.30 36.57
C ASP A 130 20.09 -10.40 37.51
N GLN A 131 18.81 -10.39 37.84
CA GLN A 131 18.16 -11.41 38.66
C GLN A 131 17.56 -12.55 37.83
N LEU A 132 17.52 -12.41 36.50
CA LEU A 132 16.97 -13.43 35.61
C LEU A 132 18.01 -14.49 35.30
N ASP A 133 17.62 -15.74 35.48
CA ASP A 133 18.37 -16.87 34.95
C ASP A 133 18.21 -16.94 33.41
N PRO A 134 19.31 -16.90 32.62
CA PRO A 134 19.24 -16.88 31.16
C PRO A 134 18.58 -18.12 30.54
N GLU A 135 18.80 -19.30 31.14
CA GLU A 135 18.19 -20.55 30.67
C GLU A 135 16.68 -20.50 30.92
N GLN A 136 16.26 -20.12 32.12
CA GLN A 136 14.85 -19.97 32.45
C GLN A 136 14.16 -18.91 31.59
N HIS A 137 14.82 -17.79 31.29
CA HIS A 137 14.28 -16.75 30.41
C HIS A 137 14.05 -17.27 28.99
N THR A 138 14.98 -18.09 28.48
CA THR A 138 14.84 -18.75 27.17
C THR A 138 13.64 -19.71 27.14
N GLU A 139 13.45 -20.50 28.19
CA GLU A 139 12.27 -21.36 28.33
C GLU A 139 10.96 -20.58 28.36
N ASP A 140 10.98 -19.40 29.00
CA ASP A 140 9.81 -18.52 29.08
C ASP A 140 9.42 -17.98 27.70
N LEU A 141 10.40 -17.56 26.90
CA LEU A 141 10.17 -17.11 25.52
C LEU A 141 9.62 -18.25 24.65
N ASN A 142 10.13 -19.48 24.82
CA ASN A 142 9.61 -20.67 24.15
C ASN A 142 8.16 -20.96 24.55
N LEU A 143 7.83 -20.84 25.85
CA LEU A 143 6.48 -21.07 26.35
C LEU A 143 5.51 -19.98 25.88
N ILE A 144 5.93 -18.72 25.87
CA ILE A 144 5.16 -17.58 25.32
C ILE A 144 4.85 -17.81 23.85
N SER A 145 5.85 -18.17 23.05
CA SER A 145 5.69 -18.48 21.62
C SER A 145 4.68 -19.61 21.40
N LYS A 146 4.81 -20.70 22.17
CA LYS A 146 3.90 -21.84 22.13
C LYS A 146 2.48 -21.49 22.58
N ALA A 147 2.35 -20.66 23.61
CA ALA A 147 1.05 -20.23 24.14
C ALA A 147 0.32 -19.38 23.10
N LEU A 148 1.01 -18.42 22.49
CA LEU A 148 0.44 -17.61 21.41
C LEU A 148 0.00 -18.51 20.26
N SER A 149 0.87 -19.38 19.73
CA SER A 149 0.52 -20.23 18.57
C SER A 149 -0.67 -21.17 18.82
N LYS A 150 -0.88 -21.65 20.04
CA LYS A 150 -2.03 -22.49 20.41
C LYS A 150 -3.31 -21.71 20.74
N ALA A 151 -3.19 -20.47 21.21
CA ALA A 151 -4.33 -19.67 21.64
C ALA A 151 -5.17 -19.18 20.44
N SER A 152 -6.49 -19.09 20.62
CA SER A 152 -7.40 -18.51 19.64
C SER A 152 -8.47 -17.61 20.28
N GLY A 153 -9.09 -16.77 19.46
CA GLY A 153 -10.17 -15.86 19.87
C GLY A 153 -9.80 -14.96 21.06
N ARG A 154 -10.75 -14.78 21.97
CA ARG A 154 -10.61 -13.90 23.16
C ARG A 154 -9.45 -14.28 24.07
N ARG A 155 -9.10 -15.57 24.15
CA ARG A 155 -8.01 -16.04 25.02
C ARG A 155 -6.64 -15.61 24.48
N ARG A 156 -6.46 -15.66 23.15
CA ARG A 156 -5.28 -15.11 22.49
C ARG A 156 -5.20 -13.60 22.66
N GLU A 157 -6.29 -12.89 22.42
CA GLU A 157 -6.35 -11.44 22.58
C GLU A 157 -5.95 -11.00 24.00
N GLN A 158 -6.46 -11.67 25.02
CA GLN A 158 -6.09 -11.40 26.41
C GLN A 158 -4.60 -11.64 26.69
N LEU A 159 -4.04 -12.76 26.18
CA LEU A 159 -2.61 -13.06 26.31
C LEU A 159 -1.75 -11.98 25.62
N THR A 160 -2.09 -11.64 24.37
CA THR A 160 -1.39 -10.61 23.59
C THR A 160 -1.39 -9.25 24.31
N ILE A 161 -2.55 -8.77 24.76
CA ILE A 161 -2.66 -7.49 25.48
C ILE A 161 -1.82 -7.50 26.77
N THR A 162 -1.82 -8.62 27.50
CA THR A 162 -1.06 -8.73 28.75
C THR A 162 0.45 -8.71 28.46
N LEU A 163 0.91 -9.49 27.47
CA LEU A 163 2.33 -9.51 27.06
C LEU A 163 2.81 -8.17 26.52
N GLN A 164 1.99 -7.47 25.72
CA GLN A 164 2.30 -6.12 25.23
C GLN A 164 2.57 -5.10 26.36
N ARG A 165 1.96 -5.32 27.54
CA ARG A 165 2.11 -4.45 28.72
C ARG A 165 3.12 -4.94 29.74
N THR A 166 3.67 -6.14 29.55
CA THR A 166 4.62 -6.75 30.48
C THR A 166 6.04 -6.41 30.03
N PRO A 167 6.89 -5.80 30.88
CA PRO A 167 8.29 -5.59 30.57
C PRO A 167 9.07 -6.91 30.74
N PHE A 168 9.26 -7.68 29.67
CA PHE A 168 9.98 -8.96 29.72
C PHE A 168 11.13 -9.06 28.72
N VAL A 169 11.33 -8.07 27.85
CA VAL A 169 12.45 -8.06 26.89
C VAL A 169 13.64 -7.37 27.54
N ILE A 170 14.76 -8.07 27.65
CA ILE A 170 16.02 -7.50 28.12
C ILE A 170 16.58 -6.62 27.00
N SER A 171 16.80 -5.35 27.30
CA SER A 171 17.24 -4.37 26.32
C SER A 171 18.30 -3.46 26.89
N ARG A 172 19.17 -2.94 26.01
CA ARG A 172 20.22 -2.00 26.33
C ARG A 172 19.82 -0.61 25.85
N ASN A 173 19.95 0.38 26.73
CA ASN A 173 19.73 1.78 26.35
C ASN A 173 20.84 2.28 25.43
N ALA A 174 20.47 2.94 24.34
CA ALA A 174 21.43 3.35 23.31
C ALA A 174 22.36 4.51 23.72
N ALA A 175 22.00 5.27 24.76
CA ALA A 175 22.86 6.33 25.32
C ALA A 175 23.77 5.83 26.45
N THR A 176 23.17 5.14 27.43
CA THR A 176 23.83 4.82 28.70
C THR A 176 24.46 3.43 28.75
N ASN A 177 24.18 2.58 27.75
CA ASN A 177 24.54 1.16 27.74
C ASN A 177 24.01 0.33 28.92
N ARG A 178 23.14 0.90 29.77
CA ARG A 178 22.49 0.19 30.87
C ARG A 178 21.44 -0.77 30.34
N THR A 179 21.39 -1.96 30.93
CA THR A 179 20.36 -2.96 30.66
C THR A 179 19.11 -2.68 31.49
N GLY A 180 17.95 -3.06 30.96
CA GLY A 180 16.67 -2.95 31.64
C GLY A 180 15.65 -3.85 30.97
N LEU A 181 14.60 -4.23 31.72
CA LEU A 181 13.44 -4.90 31.15
C LEU A 181 12.52 -3.86 30.51
N ARG A 182 12.11 -4.13 29.28
CA ARG A 182 11.24 -3.27 28.48
C ARG A 182 10.08 -4.05 27.91
N THR A 183 9.00 -3.34 27.63
CA THR A 183 7.89 -3.92 26.86
C THR A 183 8.38 -4.14 25.42
N PRO A 184 7.81 -5.11 24.69
CA PRO A 184 8.14 -5.28 23.28
C PRO A 184 7.90 -3.99 22.47
N ALA A 185 6.83 -3.25 22.76
CA ALA A 185 6.50 -2.01 22.05
C ALA A 185 7.50 -0.86 22.28
N ASP A 186 8.21 -0.83 23.41
CA ASP A 186 9.21 0.19 23.72
C ASP A 186 10.64 -0.23 23.29
N THR A 187 10.75 -1.33 22.53
CA THR A 187 12.02 -1.97 22.21
C THR A 187 12.20 -2.14 20.71
N TYR A 188 13.43 -1.92 20.27
CA TYR A 188 13.88 -2.19 18.92
C TYR A 188 14.81 -3.41 18.89
N MET A 189 14.82 -4.16 17.80
CA MET A 189 15.83 -5.18 17.58
C MET A 189 17.20 -4.52 17.39
N GLY A 190 18.24 -5.03 18.04
CA GLY A 190 19.60 -4.49 17.98
C GLY A 190 20.34 -4.77 16.67
N THR A 191 19.73 -4.52 15.50
CA THR A 191 20.40 -4.66 14.21
C THR A 191 21.47 -3.58 14.02
N PRO A 192 22.51 -3.81 13.19
CA PRO A 192 23.56 -2.81 12.94
C PRO A 192 23.00 -1.44 12.50
N GLU A 193 21.96 -1.43 11.67
CA GLU A 193 21.33 -0.20 11.17
C GLU A 193 20.62 0.58 12.29
N LEU A 194 19.90 -0.12 13.17
CA LEU A 194 19.18 0.50 14.28
C LEU A 194 20.12 0.96 15.39
N GLN A 195 21.19 0.20 15.65
CA GLN A 195 22.27 0.63 16.53
C GLN A 195 22.87 1.96 16.03
N LEU A 196 23.19 2.05 14.73
CA LEU A 196 23.75 3.26 14.12
C LEU A 196 22.79 4.45 14.18
N PHE A 197 21.50 4.22 13.92
CA PHE A 197 20.48 5.26 13.93
C PHE A 197 20.23 5.81 15.35
N PHE A 198 20.11 4.92 16.34
CA PHE A 198 19.77 5.27 17.72
C PHE A 198 20.98 5.53 18.62
N GLU A 199 22.21 5.37 18.14
CA GLU A 199 23.43 5.56 18.94
C GLU A 199 23.42 6.90 19.70
N GLY A 200 23.55 6.82 21.03
CA GLY A 200 23.52 7.96 21.94
C GLY A 200 22.12 8.41 22.36
N ASN A 201 21.05 7.89 21.76
CA ASN A 201 19.67 8.33 22.05
C ASN A 201 19.20 7.79 23.43
N PRO A 202 18.87 8.67 24.40
CA PRO A 202 18.45 8.24 25.74
C PRO A 202 17.08 7.55 25.76
N ASP A 203 16.25 7.77 24.75
CA ASP A 203 14.89 7.23 24.68
C ASP A 203 14.82 5.87 23.96
N ALA A 204 15.92 5.44 23.32
CA ALA A 204 15.96 4.22 22.53
C ALA A 204 16.51 3.02 23.33
N TRP A 205 15.84 1.89 23.19
CA TRP A 205 16.20 0.61 23.82
C TRP A 205 16.31 -0.48 22.77
N LEU A 206 17.44 -1.19 22.79
CA LEU A 206 17.79 -2.21 21.79
C LEU A 206 17.91 -3.58 22.45
N ALA A 207 17.09 -4.53 21.99
CA ALA A 207 17.21 -5.94 22.36
C ALA A 207 18.43 -6.58 21.68
N ASP A 208 19.03 -7.57 22.34
CA ASP A 208 20.15 -8.32 21.80
C ASP A 208 19.72 -9.21 20.60
N ASP A 209 20.67 -9.54 19.71
CA ASP A 209 20.41 -10.44 18.57
C ASP A 209 20.00 -11.86 19.03
N LEU A 210 20.27 -12.21 20.29
CA LEU A 210 19.77 -13.42 20.95
C LEU A 210 18.24 -13.59 20.85
N TYR A 211 17.46 -12.50 20.74
CA TYR A 211 16.00 -12.58 20.61
C TYR A 211 15.50 -12.98 19.21
N ARG A 212 16.40 -13.06 18.21
CA ARG A 212 16.06 -13.33 16.81
C ARG A 212 15.19 -14.58 16.57
N PRO A 213 15.36 -15.72 17.28
CA PRO A 213 14.49 -16.88 17.12
C PRO A 213 13.00 -16.60 17.42
N TRP A 214 12.72 -15.62 18.28
CA TRP A 214 11.36 -15.22 18.65
C TRP A 214 10.89 -13.93 17.98
N LEU A 215 11.68 -13.37 17.05
CA LEU A 215 11.37 -12.11 16.36
C LEU A 215 9.95 -12.07 15.76
N PRO A 216 9.44 -13.12 15.07
CA PRO A 216 8.08 -13.08 14.51
C PRO A 216 6.99 -12.89 15.57
N VAL A 217 7.18 -13.52 16.74
CA VAL A 217 6.24 -13.41 17.87
C VAL A 217 6.39 -12.06 18.56
N LEU A 218 7.63 -11.59 18.76
CA LEU A 218 7.90 -10.29 19.39
C LEU A 218 7.43 -9.13 18.52
N GLN A 219 7.47 -9.26 17.19
CA GLN A 219 6.91 -8.29 16.24
C GLN A 219 5.38 -8.16 16.39
N GLU A 220 4.67 -9.28 16.58
CA GLU A 220 3.24 -9.24 16.91
C GLU A 220 2.96 -8.49 18.22
N LEU A 221 3.89 -8.59 19.18
CA LEU A 221 3.81 -7.89 20.46
C LEU A 221 4.30 -6.43 20.40
N GLY A 222 4.84 -5.97 19.26
CA GLY A 222 5.20 -4.57 19.02
C GLY A 222 6.68 -4.27 18.90
N LEU A 223 7.57 -5.24 19.12
CA LEU A 223 9.02 -5.08 18.90
C LEU A 223 9.31 -4.85 17.43
N GLN A 224 10.04 -3.79 17.11
CA GLN A 224 10.32 -3.42 15.71
C GLN A 224 11.76 -3.73 15.33
N ASP A 225 11.97 -4.22 14.12
CA ASP A 225 13.29 -4.41 13.49
C ASP A 225 13.63 -3.29 12.48
N ARG A 226 12.79 -2.25 12.43
CA ARG A 226 12.97 -1.02 11.64
C ARG A 226 12.49 0.18 12.44
N VAL A 227 12.99 1.37 12.11
CA VAL A 227 12.54 2.62 12.75
C VAL A 227 11.04 2.78 12.54
N ARG A 228 10.29 3.00 13.63
CA ARG A 228 8.84 3.13 13.58
C ARG A 228 8.45 4.45 12.92
N VAL A 229 7.53 4.34 11.95
CA VAL A 229 6.85 5.47 11.32
C VAL A 229 5.39 5.41 11.73
N THR A 230 4.94 6.41 12.48
CA THR A 230 3.56 6.53 12.93
C THR A 230 2.83 7.51 12.03
N ALA A 231 1.91 7.00 11.21
CA ALA A 231 1.07 7.80 10.32
C ALA A 231 -0.31 7.14 10.14
N LYS A 232 -1.34 7.94 9.94
CA LYS A 232 -2.68 7.47 9.58
C LYS A 232 -2.65 6.84 8.18
N LYS A 233 -3.36 5.71 8.02
CA LYS A 233 -3.48 5.04 6.72
C LYS A 233 -4.39 5.84 5.78
N PRO A 234 -4.01 5.98 4.50
CA PRO A 234 -4.88 6.61 3.52
C PRO A 234 -6.08 5.72 3.16
N ASP A 235 -7.13 6.35 2.64
CA ASP A 235 -8.27 5.67 2.02
C ASP A 235 -7.92 5.14 0.62
N TRP A 236 -8.90 4.53 -0.05
CA TRP A 236 -8.74 3.97 -1.39
C TRP A 236 -8.47 5.02 -2.49
N ARG A 237 -8.73 6.31 -2.21
CA ARG A 237 -8.39 7.44 -3.09
C ARG A 237 -7.03 8.04 -2.75
N ASN A 238 -6.27 7.40 -1.88
CA ASN A 238 -4.99 7.88 -1.37
C ASN A 238 -5.13 9.19 -0.56
N HIS A 239 -6.20 9.38 0.20
CA HIS A 239 -6.38 10.53 1.10
C HIS A 239 -6.37 10.11 2.57
N VAL A 240 -5.76 10.91 3.44
CA VAL A 240 -5.74 10.66 4.88
C VAL A 240 -6.84 11.46 5.55
N ILE A 241 -7.81 10.79 6.19
CA ILE A 241 -8.87 11.49 6.92
C ILE A 241 -8.33 12.05 8.24
N LEU A 242 -8.30 13.39 8.34
CA LEU A 242 -7.79 14.10 9.51
C LEU A 242 -8.93 14.36 10.49
N ILE A 243 -10.01 14.96 9.99
CA ILE A 243 -11.21 15.31 10.75
C ILE A 243 -12.43 14.87 9.96
N HIS A 244 -13.37 14.21 10.64
CA HIS A 244 -14.68 13.88 10.09
C HIS A 244 -15.76 14.14 11.15
N GLY A 245 -16.24 15.38 11.19
CA GLY A 245 -17.26 15.85 12.13
C GLY A 245 -18.43 16.54 11.43
N TRP A 246 -19.46 16.93 12.18
CA TRP A 246 -20.57 17.70 11.64
C TRP A 246 -20.08 19.08 11.16
N GLY A 247 -20.22 19.35 9.86
CA GLY A 247 -19.87 20.64 9.24
C GLY A 247 -18.36 20.92 9.13
N LEU A 248 -17.51 19.93 9.43
CA LEU A 248 -16.06 20.07 9.33
C LEU A 248 -15.43 18.75 8.87
N HIS A 249 -14.89 18.78 7.65
CA HIS A 249 -14.21 17.68 7.01
C HIS A 249 -12.83 18.14 6.57
N GLU A 250 -11.79 17.46 7.05
CA GLU A 250 -10.41 17.73 6.68
C GLU A 250 -9.73 16.43 6.25
N ARG A 251 -9.06 16.45 5.11
CA ARG A 251 -8.25 15.33 4.62
C ARG A 251 -6.91 15.80 4.06
N GLY A 252 -5.86 15.03 4.32
CA GLY A 252 -4.59 15.21 3.64
C GLY A 252 -4.61 14.51 2.28
N LEU A 253 -4.17 15.21 1.24
CA LEU A 253 -4.14 14.68 -0.13
C LEU A 253 -2.90 13.81 -0.34
N ASN A 254 -3.00 12.83 -1.25
CA ASN A 254 -1.89 11.97 -1.69
C ASN A 254 -1.12 11.28 -0.55
N GLY A 255 -1.84 10.78 0.46
CA GLY A 255 -1.27 10.07 1.60
C GLY A 255 -0.65 10.98 2.67
N PHE A 256 -0.75 12.31 2.56
CA PHE A 256 -0.15 13.22 3.51
C PHE A 256 -0.86 13.18 4.87
N ASP A 257 -0.12 12.82 5.93
CA ASP A 257 -0.55 12.98 7.31
C ASP A 257 0.30 14.07 8.01
N PRO A 258 -0.27 15.24 8.36
CA PRO A 258 0.46 16.30 9.05
C PRO A 258 0.91 15.90 10.46
N HIS A 259 0.30 14.87 11.06
CA HIS A 259 0.63 14.35 12.37
C HIS A 259 1.58 13.15 12.34
N ALA A 260 2.12 12.82 11.16
CA ALA A 260 3.07 11.73 11.03
C ALA A 260 4.35 11.99 11.83
N GLN A 261 4.89 10.93 12.43
CA GLN A 261 6.08 10.93 13.27
C GLN A 261 7.02 9.79 12.89
N ILE A 262 8.32 10.00 13.11
CA ILE A 262 9.36 8.98 13.01
C ILE A 262 10.11 8.96 14.35
N ASP A 263 10.12 7.80 15.00
CA ASP A 263 10.76 7.64 16.31
C ASP A 263 12.25 8.01 16.23
N GLY A 264 12.71 8.82 17.20
CA GLY A 264 14.12 9.23 17.29
C GLY A 264 14.63 10.15 16.17
N LEU A 265 13.80 10.58 15.21
CA LEU A 265 14.24 11.41 14.08
C LEU A 265 14.89 12.72 14.54
N GLU A 266 14.26 13.45 15.46
CA GLU A 266 14.82 14.72 15.96
C GLU A 266 16.17 14.53 16.62
N TYR A 267 16.32 13.48 17.44
CA TYR A 267 17.61 13.15 18.04
C TYR A 267 18.65 12.85 16.97
N ALA A 268 18.32 12.02 15.99
CA ALA A 268 19.22 11.62 14.92
C ALA A 268 19.69 12.82 14.07
N LEU A 269 18.80 13.78 13.79
CA LEU A 269 19.12 14.97 13.00
C LEU A 269 19.89 16.03 13.79
N ARG A 270 19.74 16.09 15.12
CA ARG A 270 20.55 16.95 16.00
C ARG A 270 21.96 16.41 16.27
N HIS A 271 22.17 15.11 16.07
CA HIS A 271 23.46 14.45 16.23
C HIS A 271 23.88 13.78 14.91
N PRO A 272 24.10 14.56 13.84
CA PRO A 272 24.35 14.00 12.53
C PRO A 272 25.75 13.39 12.45
N THR A 273 25.83 12.23 11.80
CA THR A 273 27.06 11.65 11.26
C THR A 273 26.82 11.38 9.78
N LEU A 274 27.88 11.23 8.98
CA LEU A 274 27.71 10.98 7.55
C LEU A 274 26.82 9.76 7.28
N THR A 275 27.06 8.68 8.01
CA THR A 275 26.30 7.42 7.90
C THR A 275 24.88 7.54 8.43
N ARG A 276 24.67 8.19 9.59
CA ARG A 276 23.34 8.40 10.17
C ARG A 276 22.48 9.29 9.27
N SER A 277 23.04 10.37 8.76
CA SER A 277 22.36 11.24 7.80
C SER A 277 22.05 10.52 6.49
N ALA A 278 22.98 9.72 5.96
CA ALA A 278 22.70 8.92 4.77
C ALA A 278 21.56 7.91 5.01
N TYR A 279 21.53 7.25 6.18
CA TYR A 279 20.43 6.36 6.56
C TYR A 279 19.10 7.10 6.66
N VAL A 280 19.06 8.26 7.34
CA VAL A 280 17.83 9.06 7.45
C VAL A 280 17.34 9.49 6.06
N TRP A 281 18.23 9.98 5.19
CA TRP A 281 17.88 10.38 3.84
C TRP A 281 17.34 9.21 3.02
N ASN A 282 18.14 8.14 2.87
CA ASN A 282 17.83 7.04 1.95
C ASN A 282 16.72 6.12 2.44
N ASN A 283 16.73 5.78 3.73
CA ASN A 283 15.90 4.69 4.27
C ASN A 283 14.65 5.21 4.98
N LEU A 284 14.65 6.46 5.49
CA LEU A 284 13.52 7.02 6.22
C LEU A 284 12.78 8.07 5.39
N LEU A 285 13.47 9.10 4.89
CA LEU A 285 12.80 10.25 4.28
C LEU A 285 12.42 10.02 2.80
N ILE A 286 13.21 9.30 2.00
CA ILE A 286 12.83 9.00 0.61
C ILE A 286 11.51 8.19 0.55
N PRO A 287 11.38 7.03 1.25
CA PRO A 287 10.15 6.23 1.19
C PRO A 287 8.94 6.97 1.78
N ASN A 288 9.17 7.91 2.69
CA ASN A 288 8.15 8.68 3.38
C ASN A 288 8.11 10.16 2.92
N SER A 289 8.56 10.46 1.71
CA SER A 289 8.67 11.83 1.19
C SER A 289 7.33 12.56 1.16
N HIS A 290 6.25 11.82 0.86
CA HIS A 290 4.86 12.29 0.90
C HIS A 290 4.40 12.75 2.29
N LEU A 291 5.08 12.35 3.38
CA LEU A 291 4.77 12.78 4.74
C LEU A 291 5.50 14.06 5.13
N ILE A 292 6.45 14.58 4.34
CA ILE A 292 7.25 15.77 4.72
C ILE A 292 6.44 17.05 4.58
N ALA A 293 5.80 17.24 3.43
CA ALA A 293 4.95 18.38 3.13
C ALA A 293 3.86 17.94 2.15
N GLY A 294 2.67 18.52 2.29
CA GLY A 294 1.52 18.17 1.48
C GLY A 294 0.42 19.22 1.56
N ILE A 295 -0.76 18.84 1.07
CA ILE A 295 -1.93 19.71 1.01
C ILE A 295 -3.01 19.12 1.91
N ILE A 296 -3.56 19.96 2.78
CA ILE A 296 -4.76 19.67 3.55
C ILE A 296 -5.93 20.30 2.80
N GLU A 297 -6.92 19.49 2.49
CA GLU A 297 -8.18 19.91 1.91
C GLU A 297 -9.24 19.95 3.01
N LYS A 298 -9.87 21.13 3.16
CA LYS A 298 -10.87 21.41 4.18
C LYS A 298 -12.19 21.78 3.53
N SER A 299 -13.29 21.25 4.06
CA SER A 299 -14.64 21.51 3.56
C SER A 299 -15.66 21.43 4.69
N SER A 300 -16.74 22.21 4.59
CA SER A 300 -17.93 22.04 5.44
C SER A 300 -18.85 20.93 4.95
N ARG A 301 -18.67 20.48 3.70
CA ARG A 301 -19.47 19.47 3.01
C ARG A 301 -18.70 18.16 2.86
N LYS A 302 -19.41 17.03 3.05
CA LYS A 302 -18.83 15.67 3.01
C LYS A 302 -18.28 15.26 1.64
N ASP A 303 -18.83 15.82 0.57
CA ASP A 303 -18.39 15.55 -0.80
C ASP A 303 -17.16 16.38 -1.20
N PHE A 304 -16.71 17.29 -0.33
CA PHE A 304 -15.65 18.26 -0.62
C PHE A 304 -15.95 19.12 -1.85
N SER A 305 -17.23 19.47 -2.07
CA SER A 305 -17.57 20.53 -3.03
C SER A 305 -17.13 21.89 -2.48
N ASP A 306 -16.44 22.67 -3.32
CA ASP A 306 -15.82 23.97 -3.01
C ASP A 306 -14.88 23.96 -1.79
N PRO A 307 -13.77 23.18 -1.84
CA PRO A 307 -12.89 23.01 -0.69
C PRO A 307 -11.84 24.13 -0.59
N GLU A 308 -11.43 24.43 0.65
CA GLU A 308 -10.24 25.22 0.94
C GLU A 308 -8.99 24.33 0.90
N LEU A 309 -8.00 24.70 0.09
CA LEU A 309 -6.71 24.00 0.00
C LEU A 309 -5.63 24.75 0.76
N LYS A 310 -4.97 24.08 1.70
CA LYS A 310 -3.90 24.64 2.51
C LYS A 310 -2.64 23.79 2.44
N ALA A 311 -1.53 24.38 2.01
CA ALA A 311 -0.22 23.74 2.12
C ALA A 311 0.18 23.61 3.60
N ALA A 312 0.70 22.44 3.98
CA ALA A 312 1.15 22.17 5.33
C ALA A 312 2.45 21.33 5.32
N THR A 313 3.20 21.45 6.40
CA THR A 313 4.41 20.66 6.67
C THR A 313 4.12 19.82 7.92
N SER A 314 4.47 18.53 7.90
CA SER A 314 4.29 17.66 9.06
C SER A 314 5.35 17.90 10.13
N GLN A 315 5.25 17.22 11.27
CA GLN A 315 6.31 17.21 12.27
C GLN A 315 7.64 16.68 11.70
N ILE A 316 7.60 15.61 10.90
CA ILE A 316 8.77 15.06 10.20
C ILE A 316 9.43 16.15 9.35
N GLY A 317 8.65 16.83 8.51
CA GLY A 317 9.18 17.86 7.62
C GLY A 317 9.68 19.08 8.36
N ALA A 318 9.03 19.49 9.45
CA ALA A 318 9.45 20.64 10.24
C ALA A 318 10.82 20.41 10.89
N ILE A 319 11.06 19.22 11.44
CA ILE A 319 12.36 18.84 11.99
C ILE A 319 13.40 18.75 10.86
N ALA A 320 13.10 18.01 9.78
CA ALA A 320 14.04 17.75 8.70
C ALA A 320 14.48 19.02 7.95
N LYS A 321 13.61 20.03 7.83
CA LYS A 321 13.92 21.33 7.21
C LYS A 321 14.77 22.23 8.11
N ARG A 322 14.55 22.17 9.42
CA ARG A 322 15.15 23.08 10.41
C ARG A 322 16.57 22.66 10.81
N GLU A 323 16.77 21.36 11.03
CA GLU A 323 18.03 20.86 11.56
C GLU A 323 19.15 20.90 10.51
N ARG A 324 20.40 21.02 10.98
CA ARG A 324 21.61 21.04 10.13
C ARG A 324 22.22 19.65 10.09
N TRP A 325 21.73 18.79 9.20
CA TRP A 325 22.06 17.37 9.21
C TRP A 325 22.54 16.82 7.87
N LEU A 326 22.48 17.61 6.79
CA LEU A 326 22.99 17.20 5.48
C LEU A 326 24.45 17.64 5.30
N PRO A 327 25.36 16.73 4.96
CA PRO A 327 26.76 17.08 4.73
C PRO A 327 26.90 17.90 3.45
N ASN A 328 27.72 18.95 3.51
CA ASN A 328 28.18 19.67 2.33
C ASN A 328 29.44 19.01 1.74
N ALA A 329 29.87 19.46 0.56
CA ALA A 329 31.07 18.97 -0.12
C ALA A 329 32.38 19.12 0.70
N HIS A 330 32.37 19.92 1.76
CA HIS A 330 33.51 20.20 2.64
C HIS A 330 33.42 19.49 4.01
N GLY A 331 32.45 18.59 4.20
CA GLY A 331 32.32 17.76 5.40
C GLY A 331 31.56 18.39 6.57
N GLY A 332 31.02 19.60 6.44
CA GLY A 332 30.18 20.26 7.46
C GLY A 332 28.69 20.03 7.22
N PHE A 333 27.89 19.98 8.30
CA PHE A 333 26.44 19.79 8.20
C PHE A 333 25.67 21.12 8.05
N ARG A 334 24.71 21.12 7.12
CA ARG A 334 23.88 22.27 6.71
C ARG A 334 22.41 21.89 6.69
N SER A 335 21.54 22.89 6.74
CA SER A 335 20.11 22.64 6.55
C SER A 335 19.81 22.39 5.07
N PRO A 336 18.75 21.65 4.72
CA PRO A 336 18.44 21.37 3.32
C PRO A 336 18.33 22.62 2.43
N SER A 337 17.76 23.71 2.95
CA SER A 337 17.61 24.98 2.23
C SER A 337 18.92 25.68 1.83
N GLU A 338 20.06 25.27 2.38
CA GLU A 338 21.38 25.83 2.05
C GLU A 338 22.12 25.03 0.96
N LEU A 339 21.58 23.89 0.53
CA LEU A 339 22.27 22.94 -0.34
C LEU A 339 21.48 22.72 -1.63
N ARG A 340 22.22 22.46 -2.71
CA ARG A 340 21.68 21.84 -3.93
C ARG A 340 21.68 20.33 -3.76
N LEU A 341 20.79 19.65 -4.47
CA LEU A 341 20.77 18.19 -4.48
C LEU A 341 22.14 17.64 -4.89
N ASP A 342 22.84 18.29 -5.83
CA ASP A 342 24.15 17.87 -6.34
C ASP A 342 25.29 18.03 -5.32
N ASP A 343 25.14 18.89 -4.32
CA ASP A 343 26.16 19.13 -3.28
C ASP A 343 26.31 17.95 -2.30
N LEU A 344 25.34 17.03 -2.27
CA LEU A 344 25.36 15.88 -1.38
C LEU A 344 26.43 14.85 -1.81
N PRO A 345 27.00 14.07 -0.87
CA PRO A 345 27.92 12.97 -1.18
C PRO A 345 27.26 11.84 -2.00
N GLN A 346 28.07 10.98 -2.62
CA GLN A 346 27.59 9.84 -3.43
C GLN A 346 26.75 8.83 -2.62
N SER A 347 26.93 8.75 -1.31
CA SER A 347 26.13 7.89 -0.43
C SER A 347 24.66 8.33 -0.31
N PHE A 348 24.27 9.49 -0.84
CA PHE A 348 22.91 10.01 -0.84
C PHE A 348 22.26 9.81 -2.20
N THR A 349 21.13 9.09 -2.23
CA THR A 349 20.34 8.89 -3.44
C THR A 349 19.81 10.23 -3.95
N ARG A 350 19.95 10.51 -5.26
CA ARG A 350 19.49 11.77 -5.86
C ARG A 350 17.99 11.75 -6.09
N ASP A 351 17.24 12.10 -5.03
CA ASP A 351 15.79 12.16 -5.06
C ASP A 351 15.29 13.61 -5.12
N HIS A 352 14.78 14.02 -6.29
CA HIS A 352 14.27 15.37 -6.52
C HIS A 352 12.94 15.64 -5.78
N VAL A 353 12.14 14.60 -5.50
CA VAL A 353 10.86 14.74 -4.79
C VAL A 353 11.13 15.13 -3.34
N LEU A 354 12.03 14.42 -2.68
CA LEU A 354 12.51 14.70 -1.34
C LEU A 354 13.22 16.06 -1.28
N ALA A 355 14.13 16.35 -2.22
CA ALA A 355 14.84 17.62 -2.27
C ALA A 355 13.87 18.83 -2.36
N LYS A 356 12.83 18.72 -3.21
CA LYS A 356 11.76 19.71 -3.32
C LYS A 356 10.95 19.81 -2.03
N ALA A 357 10.55 18.68 -1.45
CA ALA A 357 9.76 18.64 -0.21
C ALA A 357 10.51 19.27 0.98
N LEU A 358 11.84 19.11 1.04
CA LEU A 358 12.72 19.71 2.03
C LEU A 358 13.09 21.18 1.72
N GLY A 359 12.72 21.70 0.55
CA GLY A 359 13.02 23.08 0.16
C GLY A 359 14.50 23.32 -0.15
N MET A 360 15.21 22.32 -0.70
CA MET A 360 16.58 22.48 -1.18
C MET A 360 16.66 23.46 -2.35
N ILE A 361 17.84 24.07 -2.54
CA ILE A 361 18.10 25.02 -3.64
C ILE A 361 17.90 24.30 -4.97
N GLN A 362 16.88 24.72 -5.71
CA GLN A 362 16.64 24.24 -7.06
C GLN A 362 17.48 25.02 -8.06
N PRO A 363 18.02 24.36 -9.10
CA PRO A 363 18.64 25.05 -10.24
C PRO A 363 17.52 25.73 -11.07
N VAL A 364 17.10 26.92 -10.61
CA VAL A 364 15.96 27.69 -11.18
C VAL A 364 16.17 27.99 -12.66
N LEU A 365 17.41 28.19 -13.11
CA LEU A 365 17.71 28.52 -14.50
C LEU A 365 17.58 27.31 -15.42
N GLU A 366 17.93 26.13 -14.93
CA GLU A 366 17.87 24.85 -15.64
C GLU A 366 16.42 24.32 -15.66
N GLU A 367 15.64 24.64 -14.64
CA GLU A 367 14.19 24.43 -14.62
C GLU A 367 13.49 25.43 -15.57
N ALA A 368 13.78 26.74 -15.48
CA ALA A 368 13.26 27.75 -16.40
C ALA A 368 13.70 27.52 -17.85
N SER A 369 14.91 27.03 -18.10
CA SER A 369 15.38 26.67 -19.44
C SER A 369 14.60 25.50 -20.02
N ARG A 370 14.30 24.50 -19.19
CA ARG A 370 13.44 23.36 -19.57
C ARG A 370 11.98 23.76 -19.75
N GLU A 371 11.47 24.68 -18.92
CA GLU A 371 10.07 25.15 -18.97
C GLU A 371 9.81 26.11 -20.14
N LEU A 372 10.72 27.07 -20.37
CA LEU A 372 10.59 28.10 -21.41
C LEU A 372 11.13 27.65 -22.77
N GLY A 373 11.86 26.53 -22.83
CA GLY A 373 12.54 26.06 -24.05
C GLY A 373 13.65 27.00 -24.52
N ILE A 374 14.07 27.94 -23.67
CA ILE A 374 15.13 28.89 -23.93
C ILE A 374 16.42 28.31 -23.34
N PRO A 375 17.51 28.14 -24.11
CA PRO A 375 18.80 27.70 -23.57
C PRO A 375 19.18 28.51 -22.32
N ALA A 376 19.67 27.83 -21.27
CA ALA A 376 19.99 28.47 -20.00
C ALA A 376 20.96 29.65 -20.14
N GLU A 377 21.86 29.60 -21.13
CA GLU A 377 22.77 30.68 -21.47
C GLU A 377 22.07 31.93 -22.04
N ILE A 378 20.95 31.77 -22.76
CA ILE A 378 20.15 32.90 -23.25
C ILE A 378 19.35 33.52 -22.10
N LEU A 379 18.79 32.71 -21.18
CA LEU A 379 18.14 33.24 -19.98
C LEU A 379 19.13 33.99 -19.09
N ARG A 380 20.39 33.51 -19.01
CA ARG A 380 21.48 34.19 -18.32
C ARG A 380 21.85 35.50 -19.02
N ALA A 381 22.03 35.49 -20.33
CA ALA A 381 22.32 36.69 -21.12
C ALA A 381 21.22 37.77 -21.04
N LEU A 382 19.94 37.38 -21.05
CA LEU A 382 18.81 38.31 -20.89
C LEU A 382 18.71 38.89 -19.48
N LYS A 383 19.13 38.14 -18.46
CA LYS A 383 19.25 38.63 -17.09
C LYS A 383 20.37 39.66 -16.97
N ASP A 384 21.51 39.40 -17.62
CA ASP A 384 22.71 40.23 -17.52
C ASP A 384 22.66 41.48 -18.43
N HIS A 385 21.84 41.44 -19.50
CA HIS A 385 21.66 42.52 -20.47
C HIS A 385 20.17 42.89 -20.67
N PRO A 386 19.58 43.68 -19.75
CA PRO A 386 18.15 43.99 -19.77
C PRO A 386 17.73 44.89 -20.96
N ASP A 387 18.66 45.58 -21.62
CA ASP A 387 18.41 46.36 -22.84
C ASP A 387 17.98 45.49 -24.03
N LEU A 388 18.38 44.21 -24.03
CA LEU A 388 17.93 43.24 -25.03
C LEU A 388 16.45 42.85 -24.84
N LEU A 389 15.91 42.93 -23.62
CA LEU A 389 14.49 42.69 -23.35
C LEU A 389 13.62 43.77 -23.98
N GLU A 390 14.05 45.04 -23.96
CA GLU A 390 13.31 46.14 -24.59
C GLU A 390 13.21 45.98 -26.10
N LYS A 391 14.31 45.57 -26.76
CA LYS A 391 14.33 45.30 -28.21
C LYS A 391 13.45 44.11 -28.57
N LEU A 392 13.47 43.05 -27.75
CA LEU A 392 12.63 41.87 -27.93
C LEU A 392 11.14 42.21 -27.74
N ASP A 393 10.79 43.03 -26.75
CA ASP A 393 9.41 43.47 -26.52
C ASP A 393 8.90 44.34 -27.69
N GLN A 394 9.75 45.23 -28.24
CA GLN A 394 9.42 46.01 -29.44
C GLN A 394 9.12 45.12 -30.65
N GLU A 395 9.96 44.10 -30.90
CA GLU A 395 9.78 43.15 -32.00
C GLU A 395 8.52 42.26 -31.81
N ILE A 396 8.24 41.82 -30.58
CA ILE A 396 7.01 41.07 -30.26
C ILE A 396 5.77 41.92 -30.51
N ARG A 397 5.78 43.20 -30.11
CA ARG A 397 4.67 44.14 -30.36
C ARG A 397 4.46 44.41 -31.83
N ALA A 398 5.53 44.58 -32.62
CA ALA A 398 5.45 44.76 -34.05
C ALA A 398 4.79 43.55 -34.76
N ARG A 399 5.17 42.32 -34.36
CA ARG A 399 4.57 41.09 -34.89
C ARG A 399 3.11 40.93 -34.47
N ALA A 400 2.77 41.25 -33.22
CA ALA A 400 1.39 41.23 -32.72
C ALA A 400 0.48 42.31 -33.34
N GLN A 401 1.05 43.35 -33.95
CA GLN A 401 0.33 44.35 -34.75
C GLN A 401 0.16 43.89 -36.21
N ALA A 402 1.15 43.20 -36.77
CA ALA A 402 1.04 42.58 -38.08
C ALA A 402 -0.07 41.50 -38.10
N ASP A 403 -0.15 40.67 -37.06
CA ASP A 403 -1.20 39.64 -36.92
C ASP A 403 -2.60 40.22 -36.65
N ARG A 404 -2.72 41.49 -36.22
CA ARG A 404 -4.00 42.17 -35.98
C ARG A 404 -4.62 42.82 -37.21
N ASN A 405 -3.83 43.08 -38.26
CA ASN A 405 -4.32 43.74 -39.47
C ASN A 405 -4.95 42.78 -40.50
N ASP A 406 -4.89 41.46 -40.27
CA ASP A 406 -5.41 40.45 -41.22
C ASP A 406 -6.75 39.81 -40.80
N HIS A 407 -7.26 40.13 -39.60
CA HIS A 407 -8.57 39.67 -39.13
C HIS A 407 -9.34 40.85 -38.55
N GLY A 408 -10.41 41.25 -39.25
CA GLY A 408 -11.33 42.31 -38.81
C GLY A 408 -11.90 42.02 -37.41
N GLU A 409 -12.17 43.08 -36.66
CA GLU A 409 -12.78 42.99 -35.32
C GLU A 409 -14.14 42.28 -35.39
N ASP A 410 -14.17 41.01 -34.96
CA ASP A 410 -15.41 40.32 -34.67
C ASP A 410 -16.04 40.89 -33.38
N PRO A 411 -17.37 41.10 -33.35
CA PRO A 411 -18.05 41.62 -32.17
C PRO A 411 -18.06 40.57 -31.05
N LYS A 412 -17.79 41.04 -29.82
CA LYS A 412 -17.82 40.23 -28.59
C LYS A 412 -19.23 39.64 -28.36
N PRO A 413 -19.39 38.30 -28.23
CA PRO A 413 -20.68 37.74 -27.87
C PRO A 413 -20.94 37.89 -26.36
N SER A 414 -22.08 38.48 -26.03
CA SER A 414 -22.70 38.47 -24.69
C SER A 414 -23.36 37.11 -24.44
N ALA A 415 -23.35 36.63 -23.20
CA ALA A 415 -24.07 35.40 -22.81
C ALA A 415 -25.61 35.53 -22.94
N ASP A 416 -26.13 36.76 -23.03
CA ASP A 416 -27.56 37.02 -23.20
C ASP A 416 -28.08 36.78 -24.64
N ASP A 417 -27.21 36.55 -25.62
CA ASP A 417 -27.57 36.45 -27.05
C ASP A 417 -27.54 35.02 -27.63
N VAL A 418 -27.35 33.98 -26.80
CA VAL A 418 -27.30 32.59 -27.30
C VAL A 418 -28.71 32.01 -27.49
N ASP A 419 -29.15 31.92 -28.75
CA ASP A 419 -30.32 31.14 -29.14
C ASP A 419 -30.01 29.63 -29.10
N PHE A 420 -30.13 29.04 -27.91
CA PHE A 420 -29.85 27.62 -27.69
C PHE A 420 -30.68 26.71 -28.61
N ALA A 421 -31.92 27.09 -28.97
CA ALA A 421 -32.76 26.27 -29.84
C ALA A 421 -32.18 26.21 -31.26
N LYS A 422 -31.67 27.33 -31.76
CA LYS A 422 -30.97 27.40 -33.04
C LYS A 422 -29.66 26.62 -33.03
N GLU A 423 -28.82 26.78 -32.01
CA GLU A 423 -27.55 26.04 -31.87
C GLU A 423 -27.79 24.52 -31.76
N LEU A 424 -28.84 24.11 -31.05
CA LEU A 424 -29.24 22.72 -30.93
C LEU A 424 -29.69 22.14 -32.27
N SER A 425 -30.50 22.89 -33.04
CA SER A 425 -30.89 22.51 -34.41
C SER A 425 -29.65 22.32 -35.30
N VAL A 426 -28.64 23.19 -35.23
CA VAL A 426 -27.38 23.04 -35.99
C VAL A 426 -26.61 21.76 -35.65
N VAL A 427 -26.77 21.19 -34.44
CA VAL A 427 -26.16 19.91 -34.06
C VAL A 427 -26.92 18.73 -34.66
N PHE A 428 -28.25 18.77 -34.68
CA PHE A 428 -29.10 17.66 -35.13
C PHE A 428 -29.42 17.68 -36.63
N ASP A 429 -29.39 18.86 -37.28
CA ASP A 429 -29.65 19.05 -38.70
C ASP A 429 -28.35 19.05 -39.53
N ARG A 430 -27.53 18.00 -39.35
CA ARG A 430 -26.32 17.75 -40.15
C ARG A 430 -26.52 16.51 -41.02
N PRO A 431 -27.15 16.61 -42.20
CA PRO A 431 -27.41 15.44 -43.02
C PRO A 431 -26.10 14.86 -43.59
N GLY A 432 -25.64 13.75 -43.02
CA GLY A 432 -24.66 12.84 -43.61
C GLY A 432 -25.36 11.67 -44.29
N ARG A 433 -24.72 11.06 -45.31
CA ARG A 433 -25.28 9.91 -46.03
C ARG A 433 -25.26 8.66 -45.12
N PRO A 434 -26.39 7.94 -44.94
CA PRO A 434 -26.45 6.84 -43.99
C PRO A 434 -25.76 5.58 -44.53
N PRO A 435 -24.91 4.90 -43.74
CA PRO A 435 -24.60 3.48 -43.91
C PRO A 435 -25.73 2.62 -43.33
N GLY A 436 -25.98 1.47 -43.97
CA GLY A 436 -26.97 0.49 -43.55
C GLY A 436 -26.44 -0.61 -42.61
N HIS A 437 -27.41 -1.31 -42.03
CA HIS A 437 -27.38 -2.57 -41.25
C HIS A 437 -27.31 -2.54 -39.71
N GLU A 438 -28.47 -2.92 -39.14
CA GLU A 438 -28.77 -4.08 -38.29
C GLU A 438 -27.89 -4.42 -37.07
N GLY A 439 -28.49 -4.20 -35.89
CA GLY A 439 -29.02 -5.29 -35.06
C GLY A 439 -28.06 -6.00 -34.10
N GLY A 440 -27.94 -5.48 -32.88
CA GLY A 440 -27.43 -6.23 -31.72
C GLY A 440 -28.12 -5.76 -30.44
N GLU A 441 -28.62 -6.71 -29.64
CA GLU A 441 -29.39 -6.45 -28.41
C GLU A 441 -28.59 -5.67 -27.37
N VAL A 442 -29.21 -4.59 -26.87
CA VAL A 442 -28.64 -3.68 -25.88
C VAL A 442 -29.08 -4.11 -24.47
N PRO A 443 -28.18 -4.15 -23.48
CA PRO A 443 -28.57 -4.42 -22.09
C PRO A 443 -29.53 -3.34 -21.58
N SER A 444 -30.56 -3.77 -20.86
CA SER A 444 -31.60 -2.93 -20.24
C SER A 444 -31.00 -1.74 -19.47
N THR A 445 -31.00 -0.57 -20.11
CA THR A 445 -30.82 0.72 -19.43
C THR A 445 -32.09 1.03 -18.64
N GLY A 446 -31.96 1.49 -17.40
CA GLY A 446 -33.10 1.92 -16.59
C GLY A 446 -34.01 2.87 -17.38
N SER A 447 -35.33 2.74 -17.19
CA SER A 447 -36.37 3.30 -18.09
C SER A 447 -36.30 4.80 -18.35
N GLY A 448 -35.46 5.55 -17.62
CA GLY A 448 -35.35 7.01 -17.72
C GLY A 448 -36.65 7.75 -17.37
N GLN A 449 -37.65 7.02 -16.85
CA GLN A 449 -38.98 7.57 -16.60
C GLN A 449 -38.92 8.59 -15.46
N VAL A 450 -39.36 9.79 -15.77
CA VAL A 450 -39.42 10.88 -14.79
C VAL A 450 -40.69 10.72 -13.96
N GLY A 451 -40.54 10.26 -12.72
CA GLY A 451 -41.68 10.00 -11.81
C GLY A 451 -42.48 11.25 -11.41
N ASN A 452 -41.85 12.41 -11.28
CA ASN A 452 -42.53 13.70 -11.07
C ASN A 452 -41.97 14.76 -12.04
N PRO A 453 -42.56 14.89 -13.24
CA PRO A 453 -42.09 15.83 -14.25
C PRO A 453 -42.18 17.29 -13.81
N ALA A 454 -43.20 17.65 -13.02
CA ALA A 454 -43.39 19.03 -12.56
C ALA A 454 -42.25 19.46 -11.63
N PHE A 455 -41.99 18.67 -10.59
CA PHE A 455 -40.91 18.94 -9.64
C PHE A 455 -39.53 18.91 -10.31
N ARG A 456 -39.30 17.97 -11.25
CA ARG A 456 -38.05 17.92 -12.01
C ARG A 456 -37.87 19.17 -12.88
N ARG A 457 -38.93 19.65 -13.54
CA ARG A 457 -38.88 20.89 -14.34
C ARG A 457 -38.57 22.11 -13.49
N GLU A 458 -39.19 22.21 -12.32
CA GLU A 458 -38.99 23.33 -11.39
C GLU A 458 -37.54 23.39 -10.90
N ARG A 459 -37.01 22.27 -10.40
CA ARG A 459 -35.61 22.18 -9.95
C ARG A 459 -34.60 22.47 -11.07
N ILE A 460 -34.88 22.06 -12.30
CA ILE A 460 -34.02 22.36 -13.46
C ILE A 460 -34.09 23.84 -13.82
N LYS A 461 -35.29 24.44 -13.81
CA LYS A 461 -35.46 25.88 -14.06
C LYS A 461 -34.74 26.73 -13.02
N GLU A 462 -34.88 26.38 -11.74
CA GLU A 462 -34.18 27.06 -10.64
C GLU A 462 -32.66 26.94 -10.77
N GLY A 463 -32.15 25.75 -11.10
CA GLY A 463 -30.72 25.55 -11.37
C GLY A 463 -30.20 26.39 -12.53
N ILE A 464 -30.91 26.39 -13.67
CA ILE A 464 -30.54 27.22 -14.84
C ILE A 464 -30.58 28.71 -14.49
N ALA A 465 -31.57 29.16 -13.71
CA ALA A 465 -31.66 30.55 -13.29
C ALA A 465 -30.49 30.95 -12.38
N ALA A 466 -30.14 30.10 -11.41
CA ALA A 466 -29.01 30.31 -10.53
C ALA A 466 -27.67 30.33 -11.30
N ASP A 467 -27.49 29.44 -12.28
CA ASP A 467 -26.28 29.39 -13.11
C ASP A 467 -26.16 30.64 -14.01
N ARG A 468 -27.29 31.14 -14.55
CA ARG A 468 -27.31 32.40 -15.32
C ARG A 468 -26.98 33.62 -14.46
N GLU A 469 -27.46 33.65 -13.22
CA GLU A 469 -27.17 34.74 -12.28
C GLU A 469 -25.72 34.69 -11.77
N ALA A 470 -25.14 33.50 -11.67
CA ALA A 470 -23.75 33.28 -11.30
C ALA A 470 -22.76 33.26 -12.50
N GLU A 471 -23.21 33.58 -13.71
CA GLU A 471 -22.39 33.50 -14.92
C GLU A 471 -21.23 34.52 -14.85
N PRO A 472 -19.96 34.06 -14.80
CA PRO A 472 -18.83 34.97 -14.68
C PRO A 472 -18.59 35.71 -16.00
N PRO A 473 -18.08 36.95 -15.97
CA PRO A 473 -17.78 37.70 -17.17
C PRO A 473 -16.74 36.97 -18.05
N ALA A 474 -16.82 37.13 -19.38
CA ALA A 474 -16.06 36.33 -20.35
C ALA A 474 -14.53 36.27 -20.12
N HIS A 475 -13.95 37.32 -19.52
CA HIS A 475 -12.52 37.37 -19.21
C HIS A 475 -12.13 36.50 -18.00
N GLU A 476 -13.08 36.15 -17.12
CA GLU A 476 -12.90 35.21 -16.02
C GLU A 476 -13.13 33.75 -16.48
N ARG A 477 -13.94 33.55 -17.53
CA ARG A 477 -14.10 32.25 -18.24
C ARG A 477 -12.86 31.86 -19.03
N PHE A 478 -12.08 32.84 -19.49
CA PHE A 478 -10.88 32.62 -20.29
C PHE A 478 -9.62 32.65 -19.41
N ARG A 479 -9.03 31.48 -19.15
CA ARG A 479 -7.72 31.37 -18.48
C ARG A 479 -6.64 30.93 -19.47
N ARG A 480 -5.53 31.69 -19.54
CA ARG A 480 -4.30 31.20 -20.18
C ARG A 480 -3.66 30.16 -19.27
N VAL A 481 -3.88 28.88 -19.58
CA VAL A 481 -3.20 27.77 -18.90
C VAL A 481 -1.96 27.41 -19.72
N PRO A 482 -0.74 27.47 -19.16
CA PRO A 482 0.43 26.94 -19.83
C PRO A 482 0.24 25.43 -19.99
N ARG A 483 -0.06 25.01 -21.22
CA ARG A 483 -0.23 23.61 -21.57
C ARG A 483 1.10 23.09 -22.10
N ARG A 484 1.57 21.99 -21.52
CA ARG A 484 2.67 21.21 -22.11
C ARG A 484 2.20 20.71 -23.48
N THR A 485 2.61 21.43 -24.52
CA THR A 485 2.23 21.11 -25.89
C THR A 485 3.39 20.34 -26.49
N TRP A 486 3.23 19.03 -26.60
CA TRP A 486 4.20 18.18 -27.29
C TRP A 486 4.25 18.59 -28.77
N GLU A 487 5.39 18.39 -29.43
CA GLU A 487 5.54 18.60 -30.88
C GLU A 487 4.31 18.09 -31.62
N ALA A 488 3.77 18.89 -32.55
CA ALA A 488 2.60 18.48 -33.32
C ALA A 488 2.84 17.11 -33.96
N LYS A 489 1.78 16.29 -34.08
CA LYS A 489 1.87 15.06 -34.89
C LYS A 489 2.23 15.48 -36.31
N ASP A 490 3.21 14.80 -36.91
CA ASP A 490 3.63 15.09 -38.27
C ASP A 490 2.46 14.80 -39.24
N GLY A 491 2.08 15.78 -40.04
CA GLY A 491 1.04 15.65 -41.05
C GLY A 491 1.37 14.58 -42.09
N ALA A 492 2.66 14.31 -42.33
CA ALA A 492 3.13 13.29 -43.27
C ALA A 492 2.68 11.87 -42.90
N VAL A 493 2.61 11.55 -41.60
CA VAL A 493 2.13 10.23 -41.13
C VAL A 493 0.66 10.04 -41.46
N LYS A 494 -0.17 11.07 -41.24
CA LYS A 494 -1.61 11.01 -41.54
C LYS A 494 -1.85 10.97 -43.05
N HIS A 495 -1.05 11.69 -43.84
CA HIS A 495 -1.08 11.61 -45.29
C HIS A 495 -0.73 10.21 -45.81
N PHE A 496 0.34 9.60 -45.28
CA PHE A 496 0.73 8.24 -45.64
C PHE A 496 -0.40 7.24 -45.36
N LEU A 497 -1.00 7.27 -44.17
CA LEU A 497 -2.09 6.35 -43.83
C LEU A 497 -3.32 6.56 -44.72
N LEU A 498 -3.65 7.81 -45.05
CA LEU A 498 -4.74 8.11 -45.98
C LEU A 498 -4.43 7.60 -47.40
N GLU A 499 -3.20 7.73 -47.86
CA GLU A 499 -2.74 7.21 -49.16
C GLU A 499 -2.77 5.67 -49.21
N GLN A 500 -2.31 5.00 -48.15
CA GLN A 500 -2.22 3.54 -48.12
C GLN A 500 -3.56 2.84 -47.88
N TYR A 501 -4.48 3.46 -47.14
CA TYR A 501 -5.71 2.82 -46.68
C TYR A 501 -7.00 3.54 -47.08
N GLY A 502 -6.93 4.74 -47.64
CA GLY A 502 -8.13 5.53 -47.96
C GLY A 502 -9.00 5.86 -46.75
N GLY A 503 -8.42 5.79 -45.53
CA GLY A 503 -9.13 5.92 -44.26
C GLY A 503 -9.87 4.66 -43.79
N ARG A 504 -9.69 3.51 -44.45
CA ARG A 504 -10.25 2.22 -44.01
C ARG A 504 -9.48 1.65 -42.83
N CYS A 505 -10.22 1.01 -41.93
CA CYS A 505 -9.66 0.35 -40.76
C CYS A 505 -8.84 -0.89 -41.14
N GLN A 506 -7.60 -1.00 -40.67
CA GLN A 506 -6.73 -2.16 -40.90
C GLN A 506 -7.26 -3.48 -40.30
N ILE A 507 -8.24 -3.43 -39.40
CA ILE A 507 -8.84 -4.61 -38.74
C ILE A 507 -10.16 -5.00 -39.42
N CYS A 508 -11.12 -4.08 -39.48
CA CYS A 508 -12.49 -4.38 -39.91
C CYS A 508 -12.84 -3.83 -41.31
N ASP A 509 -11.91 -3.13 -41.98
CA ASP A 509 -12.09 -2.49 -43.31
C ASP A 509 -13.19 -1.40 -43.38
N ASP A 510 -13.80 -1.08 -42.25
CA ASP A 510 -14.84 -0.07 -42.13
C ASP A 510 -14.28 1.37 -42.27
N VAL A 511 -15.11 2.26 -42.82
CA VAL A 511 -14.84 3.69 -42.99
C VAL A 511 -16.15 4.45 -43.12
N PHE A 512 -16.21 5.64 -42.52
CA PHE A 512 -17.32 6.57 -42.73
C PHE A 512 -16.80 7.98 -43.05
N PRO A 513 -17.54 8.75 -43.87
CA PRO A 513 -17.17 10.12 -44.18
C PRO A 513 -17.49 11.03 -42.99
N LYS A 514 -16.63 12.01 -42.76
CA LYS A 514 -16.94 13.19 -41.94
C LYS A 514 -17.94 14.08 -42.67
N TYR A 515 -18.44 15.09 -41.98
CA TYR A 515 -19.35 16.09 -42.55
C TYR A 515 -18.75 16.81 -43.78
N ASP A 516 -17.43 16.96 -43.83
CA ASP A 516 -16.69 17.58 -44.94
C ASP A 516 -16.44 16.61 -46.11
N GLY A 517 -16.96 15.38 -46.04
CA GLY A 517 -16.79 14.33 -47.05
C GLY A 517 -15.47 13.57 -46.96
N THR A 518 -14.52 13.98 -46.12
CA THR A 518 -13.24 13.26 -45.94
C THR A 518 -13.44 12.01 -45.09
N PRO A 519 -12.72 10.90 -45.34
CA PRO A 519 -12.86 9.70 -44.52
C PRO A 519 -12.35 9.93 -43.09
N TYR A 520 -13.06 9.38 -42.12
CA TYR A 520 -12.66 9.38 -40.71
C TYR A 520 -11.82 8.15 -40.38
N PHE A 521 -10.67 8.37 -39.74
CA PHE A 521 -9.86 7.31 -39.13
C PHE A 521 -9.00 7.89 -38.00
N GLU A 522 -8.60 7.01 -37.09
CA GLU A 522 -7.66 7.28 -36.00
C GLU A 522 -6.27 6.74 -36.34
N GLY A 523 -5.26 7.59 -36.15
CA GLY A 523 -3.85 7.20 -36.22
C GLY A 523 -3.33 6.78 -34.85
N LEU A 524 -3.28 5.47 -34.60
CA LEU A 524 -2.88 4.90 -33.31
C LEU A 524 -1.39 4.50 -33.33
N TYR A 525 -0.57 5.14 -32.50
CA TYR A 525 0.83 4.74 -32.34
C TYR A 525 0.92 3.39 -31.60
N LEU A 526 1.63 2.43 -32.19
CA LEU A 526 1.92 1.13 -31.56
C LEU A 526 2.88 1.31 -30.38
N VAL A 527 3.94 2.10 -30.58
CA VAL A 527 4.87 2.54 -29.53
C VAL A 527 4.79 4.06 -29.41
N SER A 528 4.64 4.57 -28.18
CA SER A 528 4.51 6.01 -27.95
C SER A 528 5.70 6.80 -28.52
N ARG A 529 5.42 7.72 -29.45
CA ARG A 529 6.42 8.66 -30.02
C ARG A 529 7.13 9.52 -28.98
N LEU A 530 6.54 9.65 -27.78
CA LEU A 530 7.15 10.39 -26.66
C LEU A 530 8.40 9.69 -26.11
N ARG A 531 8.62 8.41 -26.45
CA ARG A 531 9.82 7.65 -26.07
C ARG A 531 11.02 7.94 -26.97
N GLY A 532 10.83 8.62 -28.11
CA GLY A 532 11.93 9.03 -28.98
C GLY A 532 11.42 9.57 -30.32
N ARG A 533 12.01 10.67 -30.80
CA ARG A 533 11.61 11.33 -32.07
C ARG A 533 11.64 10.39 -33.28
N TRP A 534 12.56 9.42 -33.30
CA TRP A 534 12.70 8.45 -34.40
C TRP A 534 11.50 7.49 -34.54
N LEU A 535 10.65 7.36 -33.50
CA LEU A 535 9.42 6.56 -33.49
C LEU A 535 8.24 7.29 -34.14
N ASN A 536 8.38 8.57 -34.49
CA ASN A 536 7.36 9.33 -35.20
C ASN A 536 7.41 9.04 -36.71
N ARG A 537 7.13 7.79 -37.10
CA ARG A 537 7.18 7.30 -38.49
C ARG A 537 5.92 6.51 -38.83
N PRO A 538 5.52 6.43 -40.12
CA PRO A 538 4.30 5.75 -40.51
C PRO A 538 4.25 4.29 -40.07
N GLY A 539 5.35 3.52 -40.24
CA GLY A 539 5.46 2.14 -39.74
C GLY A 539 5.04 1.89 -38.29
N ASN A 540 5.11 2.89 -37.41
CA ASN A 540 4.72 2.77 -36.00
C ASN A 540 3.26 3.20 -35.73
N VAL A 541 2.42 3.41 -36.75
CA VAL A 541 1.07 3.97 -36.60
C VAL A 541 0.04 3.17 -37.38
N LEU A 542 -1.01 2.70 -36.70
CA LEU A 542 -2.15 2.04 -37.33
C LEU A 542 -3.22 3.04 -37.79
N CYS A 543 -3.87 2.74 -38.92
CA CYS A 543 -5.10 3.36 -39.41
C CYS A 543 -6.31 2.55 -38.96
N LEU A 544 -7.07 3.03 -37.97
CA LEU A 544 -8.19 2.30 -37.37
C LEU A 544 -9.48 3.13 -37.37
N CYS A 545 -10.63 2.48 -37.41
CA CYS A 545 -11.91 3.12 -37.08
C CYS A 545 -11.98 3.43 -35.57
N ALA A 546 -12.90 4.30 -35.15
CA ALA A 546 -13.04 4.69 -33.75
C ALA A 546 -13.19 3.50 -32.79
N THR A 547 -14.00 2.50 -33.17
CA THR A 547 -14.25 1.30 -32.36
C THR A 547 -13.00 0.43 -32.23
N CYS A 548 -12.31 0.13 -33.34
CA CYS A 548 -11.10 -0.68 -33.30
C CYS A 548 -9.95 0.05 -32.59
N CYS A 549 -9.84 1.37 -32.76
CA CYS A 549 -8.88 2.19 -32.02
C CYS A 549 -9.13 2.13 -30.51
N ALA A 550 -10.38 2.27 -30.07
CA ALA A 550 -10.75 2.15 -28.67
C ALA A 550 -10.51 0.74 -28.10
N LYS A 551 -10.87 -0.32 -28.85
CA LYS A 551 -10.55 -1.71 -28.48
C LYS A 551 -9.03 -1.89 -28.30
N PHE A 552 -8.20 -1.29 -29.15
CA PHE A 552 -6.74 -1.40 -29.07
C PHE A 552 -6.13 -0.53 -27.94
N GLN A 553 -6.73 0.61 -27.59
CA GLN A 553 -6.24 1.47 -26.50
C GLN A 553 -6.61 0.95 -25.11
N TYR A 554 -7.80 0.37 -24.97
CA TYR A 554 -8.39 0.07 -23.66
C TYR A 554 -8.79 -1.40 -23.48
N GLY A 555 -8.86 -2.18 -24.56
CA GLY A 555 -9.21 -3.59 -24.53
C GLY A 555 -8.02 -4.51 -24.28
N ALA A 556 -8.31 -5.76 -23.95
CA ALA A 556 -7.29 -6.79 -23.80
C ALA A 556 -6.70 -7.17 -25.16
N ILE A 557 -5.36 -7.21 -25.25
CA ILE A 557 -4.62 -7.61 -26.45
C ILE A 557 -3.74 -8.80 -26.09
N ASP A 558 -3.84 -9.87 -26.87
CA ASP A 558 -2.95 -11.03 -26.77
C ASP A 558 -2.30 -11.30 -28.13
N GLY A 559 -0.97 -11.16 -28.18
CA GLY A 559 -0.19 -11.11 -29.42
C GLY A 559 1.16 -11.81 -29.30
N GLN A 560 1.16 -13.01 -28.71
CA GLN A 560 2.36 -13.75 -28.29
C GLN A 560 3.47 -13.82 -29.35
N ASP A 561 3.13 -13.89 -30.64
CA ASP A 561 4.10 -14.03 -31.74
C ASP A 561 4.13 -12.84 -32.71
N VAL A 562 3.56 -11.69 -32.36
CA VAL A 562 3.43 -10.55 -33.30
C VAL A 562 4.79 -10.05 -33.81
N THR A 563 5.78 -9.94 -32.94
CA THR A 563 7.14 -9.49 -33.32
C THR A 563 7.82 -10.47 -34.27
N GLU A 564 7.61 -11.78 -34.07
CA GLU A 564 8.16 -12.83 -34.92
C GLU A 564 7.46 -12.88 -36.28
N GLN A 565 6.14 -12.71 -36.30
CA GLN A 565 5.36 -12.56 -37.54
C GLN A 565 5.88 -11.38 -38.38
N ILE A 566 6.17 -10.24 -37.75
CA ILE A 566 6.73 -9.07 -38.45
C ILE A 566 8.14 -9.37 -38.97
N ARG A 567 9.03 -9.95 -38.16
CA ARG A 567 10.42 -10.24 -38.58
C ARG A 567 10.53 -11.27 -39.69
N LYS A 568 9.66 -12.29 -39.71
CA LYS A 568 9.67 -13.36 -40.72
C LYS A 568 8.93 -13.01 -42.02
N TRP A 569 8.11 -11.96 -42.00
CA TRP A 569 7.40 -11.53 -43.19
C TRP A 569 8.38 -11.08 -44.28
N ARG A 570 8.06 -11.41 -45.52
CA ARG A 570 8.82 -11.05 -46.72
C ARG A 570 7.88 -10.41 -47.72
N THR A 571 8.39 -9.50 -48.53
CA THR A 571 7.61 -8.91 -49.63
C THR A 571 7.30 -9.96 -50.70
N ALA A 572 6.28 -9.72 -51.53
CA ALA A 572 5.93 -10.58 -52.65
C ALA A 572 7.10 -10.78 -53.62
N ARG A 573 7.95 -9.75 -53.80
CA ARG A 573 9.17 -9.84 -54.63
C ARG A 573 10.26 -10.73 -54.04
N GLU A 574 10.22 -10.96 -52.73
CA GLU A 574 11.11 -11.88 -52.00
C GLU A 574 10.46 -13.27 -51.80
N GLY A 575 9.32 -13.54 -52.45
CA GLY A 575 8.58 -14.79 -52.35
C GLY A 575 7.79 -14.95 -51.04
N GLY A 576 7.42 -13.83 -50.40
CA GLY A 576 6.60 -13.82 -49.19
C GLY A 576 5.09 -13.83 -49.44
N GLY A 577 4.34 -14.00 -48.36
CA GLY A 577 2.87 -14.04 -48.34
C GLY A 577 2.22 -12.67 -48.08
N PRO A 578 0.88 -12.63 -47.88
CA PRO A 578 0.17 -11.37 -47.65
C PRO A 578 0.66 -10.66 -46.39
N ALA A 579 0.69 -9.33 -46.43
CA ALA A 579 1.13 -8.48 -45.33
C ALA A 579 0.09 -8.42 -44.20
N VAL A 580 -0.03 -9.50 -43.42
CA VAL A 580 -1.05 -9.67 -42.38
C VAL A 580 -0.40 -10.13 -41.08
N ILE A 581 -0.83 -9.53 -39.96
CA ILE A 581 -0.46 -9.93 -38.61
C ILE A 581 -1.70 -10.42 -37.87
N SER A 582 -1.60 -11.58 -37.24
CA SER A 582 -2.69 -12.17 -36.45
C SER A 582 -2.47 -11.98 -34.95
N LEU A 583 -3.53 -11.58 -34.25
CA LEU A 583 -3.56 -11.42 -32.79
C LEU A 583 -4.99 -11.57 -32.26
N THR A 584 -5.14 -11.62 -30.94
CA THR A 584 -6.46 -11.63 -30.28
C THR A 584 -6.74 -10.27 -29.66
N LEU A 585 -7.88 -9.67 -29.99
CA LEU A 585 -8.32 -8.35 -29.50
C LEU A 585 -9.68 -8.48 -28.82
N CYS A 586 -9.76 -8.13 -27.54
CA CYS A 586 -10.96 -8.28 -26.71
C CYS A 586 -11.54 -9.71 -26.73
N GLY A 587 -10.68 -10.73 -26.83
CA GLY A 587 -11.09 -12.15 -26.88
C GLY A 587 -11.48 -12.65 -28.28
N GLU A 588 -11.47 -11.79 -29.31
CA GLU A 588 -11.77 -12.16 -30.69
C GLU A 588 -10.47 -12.27 -31.51
N ALA A 589 -10.31 -13.34 -32.30
CA ALA A 589 -9.19 -13.46 -33.22
C ALA A 589 -9.34 -12.45 -34.37
N VAL A 590 -8.34 -11.59 -34.55
CA VAL A 590 -8.34 -10.53 -35.56
C VAL A 590 -7.07 -10.55 -36.41
N GLN A 591 -7.19 -10.04 -37.64
CA GLN A 591 -6.08 -9.87 -38.57
C GLN A 591 -5.88 -8.39 -38.87
N LEU A 592 -4.68 -7.89 -38.57
CA LEU A 592 -4.22 -6.58 -39.00
C LEU A 592 -3.71 -6.67 -40.44
N ARG A 593 -4.39 -6.01 -41.37
CA ARG A 593 -4.01 -5.96 -42.78
C ARG A 593 -3.12 -4.74 -43.05
N PHE A 594 -1.92 -4.99 -43.57
CA PHE A 594 -0.96 -3.96 -43.96
C PHE A 594 -0.84 -3.86 -45.49
N THR A 595 -0.41 -2.70 -45.99
CA THR A 595 0.25 -2.65 -47.31
C THR A 595 1.69 -3.11 -47.14
N GLU A 596 2.31 -3.67 -48.20
CA GLU A 596 3.70 -4.13 -48.11
C GLU A 596 4.65 -3.00 -47.69
N LYS A 597 4.42 -1.79 -48.20
CA LYS A 597 5.19 -0.59 -47.83
C LYS A 597 5.10 -0.28 -46.34
N HIS A 598 3.91 -0.40 -45.76
CA HIS A 598 3.69 -0.10 -44.35
C HIS A 598 4.27 -1.18 -43.42
N LEU A 599 4.11 -2.46 -43.74
CA LEU A 599 4.66 -3.55 -42.93
C LEU A 599 6.20 -3.59 -42.99
N LEU A 600 6.77 -3.29 -44.16
CA LEU A 600 8.22 -3.18 -44.32
C LEU A 600 8.80 -2.04 -43.46
N GLU A 601 8.15 -0.87 -43.42
CA GLU A 601 8.58 0.21 -42.52
C GLU A 601 8.53 -0.20 -41.04
N LEU A 602 7.48 -0.91 -40.60
CA LEU A 602 7.38 -1.43 -39.23
C LEU A 602 8.48 -2.46 -38.94
N GLN A 603 8.77 -3.35 -39.89
CA GLN A 603 9.83 -4.35 -39.79
C GLN A 603 11.21 -3.68 -39.63
N GLU A 604 11.52 -2.67 -40.44
CA GLU A 604 12.80 -1.95 -40.36
C GLU A 604 12.95 -1.12 -39.08
N ILE A 605 11.84 -0.59 -38.53
CA ILE A 605 11.82 0.06 -37.21
C ILE A 605 12.22 -0.95 -36.11
N ILE A 606 11.73 -2.19 -36.18
CA ILE A 606 12.07 -3.25 -35.22
C ILE A 606 13.53 -3.69 -35.38
N ASN A 607 14.01 -3.82 -36.62
CA ASN A 607 15.38 -4.24 -36.91
C ASN A 607 16.42 -3.18 -36.48
N SER A 608 16.08 -1.90 -36.62
CA SER A 608 16.98 -0.76 -36.32
C SER A 608 16.95 -0.30 -34.85
N ALA A 609 16.11 -0.89 -34.00
CA ALA A 609 15.99 -0.49 -32.60
C ALA A 609 17.19 -0.99 -31.75
N PRO A 610 17.82 -0.15 -30.90
CA PRO A 610 18.94 -0.57 -30.06
C PRO A 610 18.49 -1.63 -29.05
N GLY A 611 19.07 -2.83 -29.14
CA GLY A 611 18.76 -3.98 -28.28
C GLY A 611 18.22 -5.23 -28.99
N SER A 612 18.15 -5.24 -30.34
CA SER A 612 17.71 -6.38 -31.16
C SER A 612 18.82 -7.38 -31.55
N ALA A 613 20.06 -7.18 -31.11
CA ALA A 613 21.16 -8.12 -31.32
C ALA A 613 21.19 -9.17 -30.20
N ASP A 614 20.38 -10.22 -30.33
CA ASP A 614 20.68 -11.49 -29.67
C ASP A 614 21.88 -12.14 -30.36
N GLY A 615 22.79 -12.65 -29.53
CA GLY A 615 24.10 -13.13 -29.93
C GLY A 615 24.06 -14.24 -30.98
N ASP A 616 24.90 -14.05 -31.99
CA ASP A 616 25.48 -15.16 -32.75
C ASP A 616 26.92 -14.78 -33.12
N THR A 617 27.80 -14.83 -32.12
CA THR A 617 29.22 -15.11 -32.37
C THR A 617 29.41 -16.62 -32.31
N THR A 618 29.24 -17.25 -33.46
CA THR A 618 29.85 -18.56 -33.75
C THR A 618 30.28 -18.60 -35.23
N ASP A 619 31.59 -18.67 -35.42
CA ASP A 619 32.39 -19.11 -36.58
C ASP A 619 32.09 -18.58 -38.01
N ALA A 620 32.97 -17.67 -38.47
CA ALA A 620 33.91 -17.89 -39.59
C ALA A 620 34.96 -16.76 -39.67
#